data_AF-A0A8I2FVU9-F1
#
_entry.id   AF-A0A8I2FVU9-F1
#
_cell.length_a   1.000
_cell.length_b   1.000
_cell.length_c   1.000
_cell.angle_alpha   90.00
_cell.angle_beta   90.00
_cell.angle_gamma   90.00
#
_symmetry.space_group_name_H-M   'P 1'
#
loop_
_entity.id
_entity.type
_entity.pdbx_description
1 polymer ?
#
loop_
_entity_poly.entity_id
_entity_poly.type
_entity_poly.pdbx_seq_one_letter_code
_entity_poly.pdbx_strand_id
1 'polypeptide(L)' 'MATQFLTEDFLLQTETARNLYHEYAEKMPIYDYHCHLPADKIAADHKFENLTQAWLYGDHYKWRAMRANGIPEKYITG' A
#
# COMPACT_ATOMS: atom_id res chain seq x y z
N MET A 1 -26.64 -0.47 -12.94
CA MET A 1 -25.62 -1.50 -12.70
C MET A 1 -24.53 -0.88 -11.86
N ALA A 2 -24.07 -1.55 -10.79
CA ALA A 2 -22.96 -1.03 -10.00
C ALA A 2 -21.70 -0.99 -10.88
N THR A 3 -21.08 0.18 -11.00
CA THR A 3 -19.73 0.30 -11.55
C THR A 3 -18.81 -0.59 -10.74
N GLN A 4 -18.09 -1.52 -11.38
CA GLN A 4 -17.11 -2.37 -10.69
C GLN A 4 -16.06 -1.47 -10.03
N PHE A 5 -15.90 -1.61 -8.72
CA PHE A 5 -14.87 -0.90 -7.95
C PHE A 5 -13.52 -1.60 -8.14
N LEU A 6 -12.43 -0.81 -8.27
CA LEU A 6 -11.07 -1.29 -8.53
C LEU A 6 -10.96 -2.19 -9.78
N THR A 7 -11.20 -1.62 -10.96
CA THR A 7 -10.91 -2.27 -12.26
C THR A 7 -9.46 -2.04 -12.69
N GLU A 8 -9.02 -2.67 -13.77
CA GLU A 8 -7.72 -2.35 -14.42
C GLU A 8 -7.62 -0.85 -14.78
N ASP A 9 -8.75 -0.24 -15.16
CA ASP A 9 -8.87 1.21 -15.43
C ASP A 9 -9.05 2.08 -14.16
N PHE A 10 -8.69 1.60 -12.97
CA PHE A 10 -8.89 2.37 -11.73
C PHE A 10 -8.18 3.73 -11.79
N LEU A 11 -8.94 4.81 -11.56
CA LEU A 11 -8.52 6.22 -11.73
C LEU A 11 -8.27 6.67 -13.19
N LEU A 12 -8.40 5.79 -14.19
CA LEU A 12 -8.16 6.07 -15.62
C LEU A 12 -9.47 6.45 -16.34
N GLN A 13 -9.85 7.72 -16.22
CA GLN A 13 -11.16 8.21 -16.68
C GLN A 13 -11.26 8.46 -18.20
N THR A 14 -10.15 8.39 -18.95
CA THR A 14 -10.11 8.68 -20.39
C THR A 14 -9.33 7.62 -21.16
N GLU A 15 -9.61 7.48 -22.45
CA GLU A 15 -8.85 6.60 -23.34
C GLU A 15 -7.36 6.99 -23.36
N THR A 16 -7.04 8.29 -23.38
CA THR A 16 -5.67 8.76 -23.30
C THR A 16 -4.98 8.35 -22.01
N ALA A 17 -5.67 8.41 -20.86
CA ALA A 17 -5.11 7.97 -19.57
C ALA A 17 -4.81 6.46 -19.56
N ARG A 18 -5.71 5.64 -20.11
CA ARG A 18 -5.52 4.19 -20.27
C ARG A 18 -4.32 3.88 -21.15
N ASN A 19 -4.23 4.52 -22.31
CA ASN A 19 -3.13 4.33 -23.25
C ASN A 19 -1.79 4.73 -22.61
N LEU A 20 -1.71 5.87 -21.94
CA LEU A 20 -0.48 6.32 -21.28
C LEU A 20 -0.06 5.38 -20.14
N TYR A 21 -1.01 4.87 -19.36
CA TYR A 21 -0.71 3.97 -18.25
C TYR A 21 -0.33 2.56 -18.73
N HIS A 22 -1.21 1.87 -19.45
CA HIS A 22 -1.01 0.46 -19.82
C HIS A 22 0.07 0.27 -20.89
N GLU A 23 0.20 1.20 -21.85
CA GLU A 23 1.19 1.03 -22.91
C GLU A 23 2.60 1.43 -22.49
N TYR A 24 2.72 2.37 -21.53
CA TYR A 24 3.99 2.96 -21.14
C TYR A 24 4.28 2.84 -19.64
N ALA A 25 3.47 3.48 -18.78
CA ALA A 25 3.83 3.67 -17.37
C ALA A 25 3.90 2.37 -16.56
N GLU A 26 2.94 1.46 -16.73
CA GLU A 26 2.82 0.21 -15.95
C GLU A 26 4.04 -0.71 -16.11
N LYS A 27 4.70 -0.67 -17.28
CA LYS A 27 5.84 -1.52 -17.64
C LYS A 27 7.18 -0.97 -17.11
N MET A 28 7.20 0.26 -16.60
CA MET A 28 8.43 0.90 -16.15
C MET A 28 8.89 0.33 -14.80
N PRO A 29 10.21 0.17 -14.58
CA PRO A 29 10.71 -0.22 -13.27
C PRO A 29 10.46 0.88 -12.24
N ILE A 30 10.39 0.48 -10.96
CA ILE A 30 10.31 1.41 -9.84
C ILE A 30 11.72 1.83 -9.44
N TYR A 31 11.96 3.14 -9.36
CA TYR A 31 13.15 3.71 -8.73
C TYR A 31 12.76 4.47 -7.46
N ASP A 32 12.78 3.76 -6.34
CA ASP A 32 12.39 4.28 -5.03
C ASP A 32 13.60 4.88 -4.29
N TYR A 33 14.04 6.06 -4.74
CA TYR A 33 15.26 6.71 -4.24
C TYR A 33 15.18 7.18 -2.77
N HIS A 34 13.97 7.23 -2.20
CA HIS A 34 13.75 7.63 -0.82
C HIS A 34 12.64 6.80 -0.20
N CYS A 35 13.02 5.87 0.68
CA CYS A 35 12.12 5.06 1.46
C CYS A 35 12.63 4.93 2.91
N HIS A 36 11.78 4.34 3.75
CA HIS A 36 12.11 4.02 5.14
C HIS A 36 12.12 2.50 5.38
N LEU A 37 12.41 1.72 4.34
CA LEU A 37 12.51 0.26 4.49
C LEU A 37 13.70 -0.09 5.40
N PRO A 38 13.51 -1.00 6.37
CA PRO A 38 14.59 -1.41 7.28
C PRO A 38 15.63 -2.28 6.55
N ALA A 39 16.88 -1.78 6.49
CA ALA A 39 17.96 -2.40 5.73
C ALA A 39 18.35 -3.80 6.22
N ASP A 40 18.24 -4.05 7.53
CA ASP A 40 18.49 -5.35 8.16
C ASP A 40 17.48 -6.41 7.72
N LYS A 41 16.19 -6.04 7.58
CA LYS A 41 15.17 -6.96 7.07
C LYS A 41 15.40 -7.32 5.60
N ILE A 42 15.86 -6.37 4.79
CA ILE A 42 16.25 -6.62 3.40
C ILE A 42 17.43 -7.60 3.36
N ALA A 43 18.48 -7.32 4.13
CA ALA A 43 19.68 -8.16 4.18
C ALA A 43 19.39 -9.59 4.65
N ALA A 44 18.41 -9.76 5.55
CA ALA A 44 18.02 -11.06 6.08
C ALA A 44 16.95 -11.81 5.25
N ASP A 45 16.46 -11.24 4.15
CA ASP A 45 15.29 -11.74 3.42
C ASP A 45 14.11 -12.07 4.37
N HIS A 46 13.82 -11.12 5.26
CA HIS A 46 12.90 -11.32 6.37
C HIS A 46 11.53 -11.82 5.90
N LYS A 47 11.06 -12.92 6.51
CA LYS A 47 9.71 -13.46 6.31
C LYS A 47 8.82 -13.04 7.47
N PHE A 48 7.73 -12.35 7.14
CA PHE A 48 6.70 -12.00 8.12
C PHE A 48 5.95 -13.26 8.58
N GLU A 49 5.67 -13.36 9.87
CA GLU A 49 4.99 -14.54 10.43
C GLU A 49 3.49 -14.55 10.10
N ASN A 50 2.90 -13.37 9.91
CA ASN A 50 1.49 -13.20 9.60
C ASN A 50 1.22 -11.84 8.94
N LEU A 51 -0.01 -11.66 8.43
CA LEU A 51 -0.41 -10.43 7.76
C LEU A 51 -0.38 -9.21 8.69
N THR A 52 -0.71 -9.37 9.98
CA THR A 52 -0.70 -8.26 10.94
C THR A 52 0.67 -7.59 11.01
N GLN A 53 1.76 -8.36 11.06
CA GLN A 53 3.12 -7.81 11.07
C GLN A 53 3.44 -7.04 9.78
N ALA A 54 3.02 -7.55 8.62
CA ALA A 54 3.27 -6.89 7.34
C ALA A 54 2.43 -5.62 7.15
N TRP A 55 1.21 -5.57 7.69
CA TRP A 55 0.24 -4.50 7.39
C TRP A 55 0.06 -3.46 8.50
N LEU A 56 0.14 -3.85 9.77
CA LEU A 56 -0.17 -2.96 10.88
C LEU A 56 1.07 -2.35 11.52
N TYR A 57 2.27 -2.92 11.39
CA TYR A 57 3.45 -2.42 12.10
C TYR A 57 4.10 -1.20 11.44
N GLY A 58 3.52 -0.67 10.37
CA GLY A 58 4.12 0.34 9.50
C GLY A 58 3.18 1.46 9.06
N ASP A 59 3.84 2.59 8.77
CA ASP A 59 3.43 3.96 8.43
C ASP A 59 2.33 4.62 9.26
N HIS A 60 1.78 3.92 10.24
CA HIS A 60 0.93 4.46 11.31
C HIS A 60 -0.42 5.06 10.87
N TYR A 61 -0.69 5.20 9.56
CA TYR A 61 -1.97 5.71 9.06
C TYR A 61 -3.16 4.87 9.53
N LYS A 62 -2.99 3.54 9.58
CA LYS A 62 -4.01 2.63 10.10
C LYS A 62 -4.24 2.87 11.60
N TRP A 63 -3.18 3.00 12.39
CA TRP A 63 -3.28 3.33 13.82
C TRP A 63 -3.99 4.65 14.05
N ARG A 64 -3.64 5.68 13.28
CA ARG A 64 -4.31 6.99 13.33
C ARG A 64 -5.81 6.85 13.04
N ALA A 65 -6.18 6.11 12.00
CA ALA A 65 -7.57 5.87 11.67
C ALA A 65 -8.29 5.09 12.78
N MET A 66 -7.66 4.07 13.36
CA MET A 66 -8.22 3.29 14.47
C MET A 66 -8.48 4.17 15.72
N ARG A 67 -7.52 5.02 16.10
CA ARG A 67 -7.68 6.00 17.19
C ARG A 67 -8.80 6.99 16.89
N ALA A 68 -8.87 7.52 15.67
CA ALA A 68 -9.94 8.42 15.24
C ALA A 68 -11.34 7.77 15.28
N ASN A 69 -11.41 6.44 15.15
CA ASN A 69 -12.64 5.65 15.28
C ASN A 69 -12.88 5.13 16.72
N GLY A 70 -12.13 5.62 17.71
CA GLY A 70 -12.35 5.30 19.13
C GLY A 70 -11.92 3.89 19.54
N ILE A 71 -11.10 3.21 18.73
CA ILE A 71 -10.57 1.90 19.10
C ILE A 71 -9.59 2.05 20.27
N PRO A 72 -9.74 1.28 21.36
CA PRO A 72 -8.82 1.35 22.49
C PRO A 72 -7.37 1.05 22.10
N GLU A 73 -6.42 1.82 22.63
CA GLU A 73 -4.99 1.75 22.25
C GLU A 73 -4.38 0.35 22.40
N LYS A 74 -4.88 -0.46 23.36
CA LYS A 74 -4.45 -1.85 23.56
C LYS A 74 -4.68 -2.77 22.34
N TYR A 75 -5.54 -2.38 21.40
CA TYR A 75 -5.77 -3.11 20.15
C TYR A 75 -5.00 -2.53 18.96
N ILE A 76 -4.21 -1.48 19.18
CA ILE A 76 -3.46 -0.76 18.15
C ILE A 76 -1.96 -1.01 18.34
N THR A 77 -1.42 -0.71 19.52
CA THR A 77 0.00 -0.87 19.85
C THR A 77 0.24 -1.54 21.21
N GLY A 78 -0.77 -2.25 21.72
CA GLY A 78 -0.75 -2.93 23.02
C GLY A 78 0.19 -4.13 23.09
#